data_AF-A0A7Z8QTN8-F1
#
_entry.id   AF-A0A7Z8QTN8-F1
#
_cell.length_a   1.000
_cell.length_b   1.000
_cell.length_c   1.000
_cell.angle_alpha   90.00
_cell.angle_beta   90.00
_cell.angle_gamma   90.00
#
_symmetry.space_group_name_H-M   'P 1'
#
loop_
_entity.id
_entity.type
_entity.pdbx_description
1 polymer ?
#
loop_
_entity_poly.entity_id
_entity_poly.type
_entity_poly.pdbx_seq_one_letter_code
_entity_poly.pdbx_strand_id
1 'polypeptide(L)'
;KITRHISCIGTVNEKEYLRDATGNRRFLPITTTGSLDIIVKENFDYTDLWGYVWGQYMQGEQWWLTEEEEVLQKEVLSKHEDTNLKELLLDVYNFDTSHTKKMTSTEVLRDLSQKTTRQNQIKLGIVLKDWSVEKSTPRSRDYMMPLLRDVYPNRFPDS
;
A
#
# COMPACT_ATOMS: atom_id res chain seq x y z
N LYS A 1 -7.75 24.90 17.92
CA LYS A 1 -7.93 23.77 16.96
C LYS A 1 -7.44 22.51 17.65
N ILE A 2 -8.31 21.53 17.94
CA ILE A 2 -7.91 20.28 18.61
C ILE A 2 -7.48 19.28 17.53
N THR A 3 -6.23 18.81 17.60
CA THR A 3 -5.71 17.77 16.71
C THR A 3 -6.12 16.40 17.27
N ARG A 4 -6.84 15.60 16.49
CA ARG A 4 -7.20 14.23 16.87
C ARG A 4 -6.14 13.27 16.33
N HIS A 5 -5.60 12.44 17.21
CA HIS A 5 -4.71 11.34 16.86
C HIS A 5 -5.49 10.03 16.97
N ILE A 6 -5.39 9.18 15.95
CA ILE A 6 -5.97 7.84 15.93
C ILE A 6 -4.81 6.88 15.66
N SER A 7 -4.70 5.85 16.48
CA SER A 7 -3.82 4.71 16.23
C SER A 7 -4.70 3.48 16.03
N CYS A 8 -4.40 2.72 14.97
CA CYS A 8 -5.10 1.50 14.63
C CYS A 8 -4.09 0.36 14.54
N ILE A 9 -4.48 -0.82 14.99
CA ILE A 9 -3.72 -2.06 14.82
C ILE A 9 -4.58 -3.06 14.07
N GLY A 10 -3.96 -3.82 13.16
CA GLY A 10 -4.63 -4.83 12.38
C GLY A 10 -3.66 -5.95 12.04
N THR A 11 -4.19 -7.15 11.86
CA THR A 11 -3.44 -8.34 11.48
C THR A 11 -3.86 -8.77 10.08
N VAL A 12 -2.89 -9.26 9.32
CA VAL A 12 -3.05 -9.71 7.94
C VAL A 12 -2.21 -10.95 7.74
N ASN A 13 -2.77 -11.93 7.03
CA ASN A 13 -2.03 -13.16 6.69
C ASN A 13 -1.24 -12.99 5.38
N GLU A 14 -1.66 -12.06 4.55
CA GLU A 14 -1.02 -11.73 3.28
C GLU A 14 0.23 -10.88 3.53
N LYS A 15 1.30 -11.14 2.78
CA LYS A 15 2.53 -10.34 2.86
C LYS A 15 2.37 -8.92 2.31
N GLU A 16 1.29 -8.67 1.60
CA GLU A 16 0.93 -7.38 1.00
C GLU A 16 -0.31 -6.82 1.70
N TYR A 17 -0.12 -5.88 2.63
CA TYR A 17 -1.19 -5.45 3.55
C TYR A 17 -1.38 -3.94 3.66
N LEU A 18 -0.68 -3.17 2.82
CA LEU A 18 -0.74 -1.72 2.80
C LEU A 18 -0.90 -1.25 1.36
N ARG A 19 -2.15 -1.01 0.96
CA ARG A 19 -2.53 -0.47 -0.37
C ARG A 19 -2.67 1.05 -0.38
N ASP A 20 -2.20 1.75 0.65
CA ASP A 20 -2.41 3.19 0.78
C ASP A 20 -1.47 3.97 -0.17
N ALA A 21 -2.07 4.56 -1.20
CA ALA A 21 -1.44 5.40 -2.21
C ALA A 21 -0.72 6.63 -1.67
N THR A 22 -0.97 7.03 -0.41
CA THR A 22 -0.35 8.23 0.17
C THR A 22 1.09 8.03 0.68
N GLY A 23 1.64 6.82 0.62
CA GLY A 23 3.00 6.55 1.10
C GLY A 23 3.15 6.92 2.57
N ASN A 24 2.11 6.65 3.36
CA ASN A 24 2.02 7.12 4.73
C ASN A 24 3.09 6.39 5.56
N ARG A 25 4.14 7.11 5.97
CA ARG A 25 5.29 6.57 6.72
C ARG A 25 4.97 6.20 8.18
N ARG A 26 3.68 6.11 8.55
CA ARG A 26 3.21 5.85 9.91
C ARG A 26 2.72 4.40 10.11
N PHE A 27 3.26 3.47 9.33
CA PHE A 27 3.00 2.05 9.51
C PHE A 27 4.17 1.41 10.23
N LEU A 28 3.86 0.61 11.25
CA LEU A 28 4.82 -0.22 11.97
C LEU A 28 4.58 -1.69 11.59
N PRO A 29 5.13 -2.15 10.44
CA PRO A 29 4.98 -3.52 10.00
C PRO A 29 5.74 -4.46 10.94
N ILE A 30 5.01 -5.36 11.61
CA ILE A 30 5.59 -6.40 12.46
C ILE A 30 5.32 -7.73 11.78
N THR A 31 6.37 -8.41 11.33
CA THR A 31 6.25 -9.75 10.74
C THR A 31 6.39 -10.80 11.83
N THR A 32 5.34 -11.58 12.06
CA THR A 32 5.36 -12.72 12.99
C THR A 32 5.76 -13.99 12.23
N THR A 33 6.78 -14.70 12.72
CA THR A 33 7.29 -15.93 12.08
C THR A 33 6.71 -17.23 12.69
N GLY A 34 5.99 -17.14 13.81
CA GLY A 34 5.36 -18.27 14.49
C GLY A 34 3.83 -18.22 14.44
N SER A 35 3.17 -19.35 14.72
CA SER A 35 1.73 -19.36 14.97
C SER A 35 1.42 -18.60 16.25
N LEU A 36 0.51 -17.64 16.16
CA LEU A 36 -0.08 -17.01 17.33
C LEU A 36 -1.17 -17.95 17.88
N ASP A 37 -0.76 -19.09 18.41
CA ASP A 37 -1.63 -20.00 19.18
C ASP A 37 -1.82 -19.44 20.58
N ILE A 38 -2.34 -18.21 20.68
CA ILE A 38 -2.72 -17.65 21.96
C ILE A 38 -3.98 -18.37 22.39
N ILE A 39 -3.84 -19.26 23.37
CA ILE A 39 -4.96 -19.70 24.20
C ILE A 39 -5.43 -18.43 24.92
N VAL A 40 -6.43 -17.76 24.36
CA VAL A 40 -7.18 -16.73 25.08
C VAL A 40 -7.85 -17.50 26.21
N LYS A 41 -7.18 -17.56 27.37
CA LYS A 41 -7.78 -18.12 28.58
C LYS A 41 -9.06 -17.32 28.80
N GLU A 42 -10.17 -18.00 29.02
CA GLU A 42 -11.48 -17.38 29.25
C GLU A 42 -11.47 -16.33 30.37
N ASN A 43 -10.44 -16.33 31.23
CA ASN A 43 -10.21 -15.40 32.33
C ASN A 43 -8.95 -14.53 32.18
N PHE A 44 -8.57 -14.13 30.97
CA PHE A 44 -7.44 -13.21 30.80
C PHE A 44 -7.78 -11.81 31.36
N ASP A 45 -7.06 -11.36 32.39
CA ASP A 45 -7.25 -10.06 33.01
C ASP A 45 -6.40 -8.99 32.32
N TYR A 46 -7.06 -8.08 31.60
CA TYR A 46 -6.40 -6.95 30.96
C TYR A 46 -5.83 -5.94 31.96
N THR A 47 -6.36 -5.86 33.18
CA THR A 47 -5.83 -4.98 34.22
C THR A 47 -4.43 -5.42 34.65
N ASP A 48 -4.19 -6.73 34.81
CA ASP A 48 -2.88 -7.27 35.13
C ASP A 48 -1.87 -7.02 33.99
N LEU A 49 -2.30 -7.23 32.74
CA LEU A 49 -1.49 -6.91 31.55
C LEU A 49 -1.05 -5.43 31.55
N TRP A 50 -2.00 -4.51 31.76
CA TRP A 50 -1.67 -3.08 31.78
C TRP A 50 -0.81 -2.70 32.99
N GLY A 51 -0.98 -3.37 34.14
CA GLY A 51 -0.10 -3.22 35.30
C GLY A 51 1.35 -3.62 34.98
N TYR A 52 1.54 -4.76 34.32
CA TYR A 52 2.85 -5.20 33.84
C TYR A 52 3.45 -4.20 32.84
N VAL A 53 2.69 -3.79 31.81
CA VAL A 53 3.14 -2.82 30.81
C VAL A 53 3.54 -1.48 31.46
N TRP A 54 2.77 -1.02 32.44
CA TRP A 54 3.10 0.20 33.20
C TRP A 54 4.40 0.04 33.98
N GLY A 55 4.62 -1.10 34.63
CA GLY A 55 5.86 -1.41 35.33
C GLY A 55 7.07 -1.36 34.42
N GLN A 56 6.99 -2.00 33.25
CA GLN A 56 8.05 -1.97 32.23
C GLN A 56 8.33 -0.54 31.74
N TYR A 57 7.27 0.23 31.47
CA TYR A 57 7.41 1.64 31.06
C TYR A 57 8.10 2.49 32.14
N MET A 58 7.73 2.33 33.42
CA MET A 58 8.36 3.04 34.55
C MET A 58 9.83 2.65 34.75
N GLN A 59 10.23 1.44 34.36
CA GLN A 59 11.61 0.98 34.37
C GLN A 59 12.45 1.51 33.20
N GLY A 60 11.82 2.26 32.28
CA GLY A 60 12.51 2.86 31.13
C GLY A 60 12.73 1.87 29.99
N GLU A 61 11.92 0.82 29.91
CA GLU A 61 11.99 -0.14 28.81
C GLU A 61 11.84 0.52 27.45
N GLN A 62 12.56 0.00 26.48
CA GLN A 62 12.62 0.51 25.11
C GLN A 62 11.30 0.20 24.39
N TRP A 63 10.53 1.25 24.03
CA TRP A 63 9.20 1.10 23.40
C TRP A 63 9.07 1.80 22.04
N TRP A 64 10.10 2.55 21.63
CA TRP A 64 10.27 3.00 20.23
C TRP A 64 11.23 2.05 19.50
N LEU A 65 11.29 2.15 18.17
CA LEU A 65 12.23 1.33 17.39
C LEU A 65 13.67 1.70 17.73
N THR A 66 14.56 0.71 17.80
CA THR A 66 16.01 0.96 17.76
C THR A 66 16.45 1.44 16.37
N GLU A 67 17.67 1.94 16.25
CA GLU A 67 18.20 2.40 14.97
C GLU A 67 18.22 1.27 13.91
N GLU A 68 18.55 0.05 14.32
CA GLU A 68 18.53 -1.14 13.46
C GLU A 68 17.09 -1.49 13.03
N GLU A 69 16.14 -1.40 13.95
CA GLU A 69 14.73 -1.67 13.65
C GLU A 69 14.11 -0.59 12.76
N GLU A 70 14.52 0.67 12.89
CA GLU A 70 14.13 1.73 11.95
C GLU A 70 14.65 1.46 10.54
N VAL A 71 15.87 0.93 10.39
CA VAL A 71 16.42 0.54 9.08
C VAL A 71 15.58 -0.59 8.48
N LEU A 72 15.26 -1.62 9.27
CA LEU A 72 14.37 -2.71 8.85
C LEU A 72 12.98 -2.19 8.46
N GLN A 73 12.40 -1.29 9.23
CA GLN A 73 11.12 -0.65 8.91
C GLN A 73 11.18 0.08 7.56
N LYS A 74 12.24 0.87 7.33
CA LYS A 74 12.45 1.60 6.07
C LYS A 74 12.59 0.64 4.88
N GLU A 75 13.30 -0.47 5.04
CA GLU A 75 13.44 -1.49 4.00
C GLU A 75 12.11 -2.16 3.66
N VAL A 76 11.30 -2.51 4.66
CA VAL A 76 9.98 -3.11 4.45
C VAL A 76 9.05 -2.12 3.76
N LEU A 77 9.01 -0.85 4.21
CA LEU A 77 8.22 0.20 3.57
C LEU A 77 8.66 0.45 2.12
N SER A 78 9.97 0.49 1.85
CA SER A 78 10.48 0.72 0.49
C SER A 78 10.07 -0.38 -0.50
N LYS A 79 9.95 -1.63 -0.04
CA LYS A 79 9.48 -2.75 -0.90
C LYS A 79 7.99 -2.62 -1.23
N HIS A 80 7.19 -2.10 -0.31
CA HIS A 80 5.78 -1.79 -0.58
C HIS A 80 5.60 -0.62 -1.55
N GLU A 81 6.51 0.37 -1.56
CA GLU A 81 6.48 1.47 -2.54
C GLU A 81 6.65 0.98 -4.00
N ASP A 82 7.43 -0.07 -4.25
CA ASP A 82 7.66 -0.62 -5.60
C ASP A 82 6.49 -1.47 -6.13
N THR A 83 5.74 -2.12 -5.24
CA THR A 83 4.59 -2.96 -5.58
C THR A 83 3.35 -2.12 -5.91
N ASN A 84 3.26 -0.92 -5.35
CA ASN A 84 2.14 0.00 -5.45
C ASN A 84 1.72 0.33 -6.90
N LEU A 85 2.68 0.53 -7.82
CA LEU A 85 2.35 1.05 -9.15
C LEU A 85 1.69 0.02 -10.07
N LYS A 86 2.01 -1.28 -9.91
CA LYS A 86 1.34 -2.37 -10.62
C LYS A 86 -0.11 -2.49 -10.11
N GLU A 87 -0.29 -2.54 -8.81
CA GLU A 87 -1.62 -2.66 -8.21
C GLU A 87 -2.52 -1.49 -8.58
N LEU A 88 -2.02 -0.25 -8.49
CA LEU A 88 -2.76 0.95 -8.88
C LEU A 88 -3.24 0.90 -10.33
N LEU A 89 -2.41 0.38 -11.25
CA LEU A 89 -2.81 0.20 -12.63
C LEU A 89 -3.96 -0.80 -12.76
N LEU A 90 -3.93 -1.92 -12.03
CA LEU A 90 -5.00 -2.93 -12.07
C LEU A 90 -6.32 -2.45 -11.46
N ASP A 91 -6.24 -1.57 -10.45
CA ASP A 91 -7.40 -0.95 -9.82
C ASP A 91 -8.09 0.06 -10.74
N VAL A 92 -7.31 0.85 -11.49
CA VAL A 92 -7.82 1.93 -12.34
C VAL A 92 -8.15 1.45 -13.75
N TYR A 93 -7.42 0.47 -14.29
CA TYR A 93 -7.53 0.02 -15.67
C TYR A 93 -7.92 -1.45 -15.78
N ASN A 94 -8.69 -1.78 -16.82
CA ASN A 94 -9.06 -3.14 -17.14
C ASN A 94 -8.20 -3.68 -18.31
N PHE A 95 -7.08 -4.31 -17.98
CA PHE A 95 -6.12 -4.85 -18.97
C PHE A 95 -6.66 -6.00 -19.83
N ASP A 96 -7.83 -6.55 -19.51
CA ASP A 96 -8.50 -7.54 -20.37
C ASP A 96 -9.24 -6.88 -21.55
N THR A 97 -9.32 -5.55 -21.59
CA THR A 97 -9.98 -4.78 -22.66
C THR A 97 -9.03 -4.35 -23.77
N SER A 98 -9.61 -3.96 -24.92
CA SER A 98 -8.86 -3.44 -26.05
C SER A 98 -8.08 -2.17 -25.68
N HIS A 99 -6.79 -2.17 -26.01
CA HIS A 99 -5.83 -1.10 -25.75
C HIS A 99 -6.00 0.04 -26.77
N THR A 100 -7.03 0.86 -26.59
CA THR A 100 -7.47 1.86 -27.59
C THR A 100 -7.13 3.30 -27.21
N LYS A 101 -6.86 3.58 -25.93
CA LYS A 101 -6.70 4.94 -25.42
C LYS A 101 -5.22 5.36 -25.43
N LYS A 102 -4.87 6.39 -26.21
CA LYS A 102 -3.50 6.94 -26.21
C LYS A 102 -3.29 7.79 -24.96
N MET A 103 -2.29 7.43 -24.15
CA MET A 103 -1.97 8.17 -22.93
C MET A 103 -0.46 8.31 -22.74
N THR A 104 -0.03 9.52 -22.39
CA THR A 104 1.33 9.80 -21.94
C THR A 104 1.57 9.24 -20.54
N SER A 105 2.85 9.05 -20.16
CA SER A 105 3.20 8.64 -18.80
C SER A 105 2.69 9.60 -17.72
N THR A 106 2.55 10.90 -18.04
CA THR A 106 2.06 11.91 -17.10
C THR A 106 0.55 11.85 -16.92
N GLU A 107 -0.21 11.46 -17.94
CA GLU A 107 -1.65 11.25 -17.87
C GLU A 107 -1.96 9.97 -17.10
N VAL A 108 -1.23 8.87 -17.37
CA VAL A 108 -1.39 7.63 -16.62
C VAL A 108 -1.10 7.85 -15.13
N LEU A 109 0.02 8.49 -14.78
CA LEU A 109 0.33 8.79 -13.38
C LEU A 109 -0.70 9.70 -12.71
N ARG A 110 -1.34 10.60 -13.47
CA ARG A 110 -2.42 11.46 -12.97
C ARG A 110 -3.67 10.67 -12.64
N ASP A 111 -4.07 9.73 -13.51
CA ASP A 111 -5.20 8.83 -13.26
C ASP A 111 -4.94 7.94 -12.03
N LEU A 112 -3.68 7.56 -11.79
CA LEU A 112 -3.25 6.84 -10.58
C LEU A 112 -3.12 7.73 -9.33
N SER A 113 -3.41 9.04 -9.42
CA SER A 113 -3.18 10.03 -8.35
C SER A 113 -1.73 10.07 -7.83
N GLN A 114 -0.76 9.73 -8.67
CA GLN A 114 0.66 9.67 -8.33
C GLN A 114 1.42 10.91 -8.81
N LYS A 115 2.48 11.27 -8.09
CA LYS A 115 3.35 12.38 -8.48
C LYS A 115 4.14 12.03 -9.74
N THR A 116 4.21 12.98 -10.66
CA THR A 116 5.01 12.89 -11.89
C THR A 116 6.50 13.10 -11.59
N THR A 117 7.16 12.06 -11.07
CA THR A 117 8.61 12.04 -10.84
C THR A 117 9.33 11.23 -11.91
N ARG A 118 10.62 11.51 -12.14
CA ARG A 118 11.45 10.73 -13.09
C ARG A 118 11.48 9.24 -12.70
N GLN A 119 11.53 8.93 -11.42
CA GLN A 119 11.51 7.55 -10.91
C GLN A 119 10.18 6.86 -11.24
N ASN A 120 9.03 7.50 -11.00
CA ASN A 120 7.72 6.93 -11.31
C ASN A 120 7.51 6.73 -12.82
N GLN A 121 8.01 7.64 -13.65
CA GLN A 121 7.95 7.49 -15.11
C GLN A 121 8.78 6.30 -15.61
N ILE A 122 9.97 6.09 -15.03
CA ILE A 122 10.81 4.93 -15.37
C ILE A 122 10.13 3.64 -14.92
N LYS A 123 9.65 3.58 -13.67
CA LYS A 123 8.94 2.42 -13.11
C LYS A 123 7.70 2.08 -13.95
N LEU A 124 6.86 3.07 -14.26
CA LEU A 124 5.68 2.89 -15.12
C LEU A 124 6.06 2.32 -16.49
N GLY A 125 7.10 2.84 -17.12
CA GLY A 125 7.57 2.34 -18.42
C GLY A 125 8.02 0.87 -18.37
N ILE A 126 8.68 0.45 -17.29
CA ILE A 126 9.07 -0.95 -17.07
C ILE A 126 7.82 -1.82 -16.90
N VAL A 127 6.89 -1.43 -16.02
CA VAL A 127 5.65 -2.17 -15.75
C VAL A 127 4.80 -2.36 -17.01
N LEU A 128 4.57 -1.28 -17.76
CA LEU A 128 3.77 -1.35 -19.00
C LEU A 128 4.44 -2.22 -20.06
N LYS A 129 5.78 -2.20 -20.13
CA LYS A 129 6.53 -3.08 -21.04
C LYS A 129 6.42 -4.54 -20.62
N ASP A 130 6.52 -4.84 -19.33
CA ASP A 130 6.35 -6.21 -18.80
C ASP A 130 4.95 -6.76 -19.12
N TRP A 131 3.93 -5.90 -19.14
CA TRP A 131 2.55 -6.25 -19.50
C TRP A 131 2.24 -6.15 -20.99
N SER A 132 3.26 -6.02 -21.84
CA SER A 132 3.11 -5.98 -23.31
C SER A 132 2.21 -4.84 -23.83
N VAL A 133 2.13 -3.73 -23.09
CA VAL A 133 1.40 -2.54 -23.51
C VAL A 133 2.21 -1.80 -24.58
N GLU A 134 1.70 -1.77 -25.80
CA GLU A 134 2.38 -1.13 -26.92
C GLU A 134 2.35 0.40 -26.84
N LYS A 135 3.39 1.02 -27.40
CA LYS A 135 3.37 2.45 -27.68
C LYS A 135 2.57 2.74 -28.94
N SER A 136 1.92 3.90 -29.00
CA SER A 136 1.15 4.27 -30.21
C SER A 136 1.99 4.29 -31.49
N THR A 137 3.28 4.60 -31.38
CA THR A 137 4.29 4.38 -32.42
C THR A 137 5.64 4.08 -31.76
N PRO A 138 6.62 3.46 -32.45
CA PRO A 138 7.93 3.13 -31.88
C PRO A 138 8.69 4.33 -31.30
N ARG A 139 8.43 5.55 -31.80
CA ARG A 139 9.02 6.80 -31.32
C ARG A 139 8.08 7.63 -30.43
N SER A 140 6.83 7.21 -30.26
CA SER A 140 5.87 7.98 -29.45
C SER A 140 6.23 7.95 -27.96
N ARG A 141 5.79 8.98 -27.25
CA ARG A 141 5.79 9.07 -25.79
C ARG A 141 4.49 8.53 -25.17
N ASP A 142 3.56 8.08 -26.01
CA ASP A 142 2.22 7.66 -25.62
C ASP A 142 2.11 6.13 -25.67
N TYR A 143 1.50 5.58 -24.64
CA TYR A 143 1.13 4.18 -24.52
C TYR A 143 -0.32 3.99 -24.97
N MET A 144 -0.59 2.85 -25.61
CA MET A 144 -1.95 2.42 -25.92
C MET A 144 -2.52 1.76 -24.66
N MET A 145 -3.17 2.54 -23.81
CA MET A 145 -3.76 2.06 -22.57
C MET A 145 -5.11 1.37 -22.81
N PRO A 146 -5.45 0.36 -22.00
CA PRO A 146 -6.79 -0.22 -21.97
C PRO A 146 -7.82 0.75 -21.39
N LEU A 147 -9.09 0.34 -21.40
CA LEU A 147 -10.16 1.14 -20.80
C LEU A 147 -10.03 1.19 -19.28
N LEU A 148 -10.55 2.26 -18.69
CA LEU A 148 -10.69 2.35 -17.24
C LEU A 148 -11.59 1.21 -16.77
N ARG A 149 -11.29 0.65 -15.60
CA ARG A 149 -12.18 -0.31 -14.96
C ARG A 149 -13.46 0.44 -14.58
N ASP A 150 -14.61 -0.06 -15.00
CA ASP A 150 -15.91 0.47 -14.58
C ASP A 150 -16.04 0.25 -13.07
N VAL A 151 -15.69 1.27 -12.30
CA VAL A 151 -16.15 1.39 -10.93
C VAL A 151 -17.62 1.74 -11.08
N TYR A 152 -18.52 0.80 -10.73
CA TYR A 152 -20.00 0.88 -10.63
C TYR A 152 -20.83 0.06 -11.65
N PRO A 153 -21.12 -1.22 -11.38
CA PRO A 153 -22.45 -1.76 -11.66
C PRO A 153 -23.38 -1.36 -10.49
N ASN A 154 -24.27 -0.39 -10.71
CA ASN A 154 -25.45 -0.06 -9.89
C ASN A 154 -25.30 -0.06 -8.35
N ARG A 155 -25.12 1.12 -7.73
CA ARG A 155 -25.34 1.27 -6.28
C ARG A 155 -26.77 1.66 -5.88
N PHE A 156 -27.63 1.99 -6.84
CA PHE A 156 -29.07 2.15 -6.61
C PHE A 156 -29.79 1.70 -7.88
N PRO A 157 -30.55 0.59 -7.89
CA PRO A 157 -31.63 0.47 -8.87
C PRO A 157 -32.58 1.64 -8.57
N ASP A 158 -32.90 2.42 -9.60
CA ASP A 158 -33.93 3.45 -9.49
C ASP A 158 -35.16 2.84 -8.79
N SER A 159 -35.49 3.43 -7.64
CA SER A 159 -36.69 3.14 -6.85
C SER A 159 -37.94 3.59 -7.59
#